data_AF-A0A1G1VJB0-F1
#
_entry.id   AF-A0A1G1VJB0-F1
#
_cell.length_a   1.000
_cell.length_b   1.000
_cell.length_c   1.000
_cell.angle_alpha   90.00
_cell.angle_beta   90.00
_cell.angle_gamma   90.00
#
_symmetry.space_group_name_H-M   'P 1'
#
loop_
_entity.id
_entity.type
_entity.pdbx_description
1 polymer ?
#
loop_
_entity_poly.entity_id
_entity_poly.type
_entity_poly.pdbx_seq_one_letter_code
_entity_poly.pdbx_strand_id
1 'polypeptide(L)'
;MIPKPLINLLFITTPIMAVVLGVASIFVHNFLATSGSDLKSLELKAQMLTDQNSLLHQHIAQASSLTLLRDQAPSLGFLTPERVVYVNLSQPLAQR
;
A
#
# COMPACT_ATOMS: atom_id res chain seq x y z
N MET A 1 28.52 -60.19 -17.97
CA MET A 1 27.49 -60.43 -19.00
C MET A 1 26.16 -59.93 -18.43
N ILE A 2 25.67 -58.78 -18.88
CA ILE A 2 24.43 -58.19 -18.32
C ILE A 2 23.25 -59.06 -18.78
N PRO A 3 22.34 -59.48 -17.88
CA PRO A 3 21.21 -60.30 -18.27
C PRO A 3 20.28 -59.51 -19.21
N LYS A 4 20.02 -60.08 -20.40
CA LYS A 4 19.08 -59.56 -21.40
C LYS A 4 17.73 -59.06 -20.83
N PRO A 5 17.09 -59.67 -19.82
CA PRO A 5 15.85 -59.13 -19.26
C PRO A 5 16.01 -57.76 -18.57
N LEU A 6 17.19 -57.46 -18.02
CA LEU A 6 17.46 -56.18 -17.36
C LEU A 6 17.54 -55.04 -18.38
N ILE A 7 18.10 -55.31 -19.57
CA ILE A 7 18.21 -54.34 -20.67
C ILE A 7 16.80 -53.99 -21.19
N ASN A 8 15.95 -54.99 -21.40
CA ASN A 8 14.58 -54.75 -21.86
C ASN A 8 13.75 -53.95 -20.84
N LEU A 9 13.93 -54.20 -19.54
CA LEU A 9 13.27 -53.45 -18.48
C LEU A 9 13.67 -51.96 -18.52
N LEU A 10 14.98 -51.68 -18.66
CA LEU A 10 15.49 -50.31 -18.71
C LEU A 10 14.98 -49.54 -19.95
N PHE A 11 14.90 -50.20 -21.10
CA PHE A 11 14.36 -49.63 -22.33
C PHE A 11 12.87 -49.26 -22.23
N ILE A 12 12.10 -49.96 -21.39
CA ILE A 12 10.67 -49.66 -21.19
C ILE A 12 10.48 -48.56 -20.13
N THR A 13 11.26 -48.57 -19.05
CA THR A 13 11.09 -47.60 -17.94
C THR A 13 11.61 -46.21 -18.28
N THR A 14 12.67 -46.10 -19.08
CA THR A 14 13.28 -44.81 -19.48
C THR A 14 12.30 -43.87 -20.20
N PRO A 15 11.56 -44.30 -21.25
CA PRO A 15 10.61 -43.42 -21.93
C PRO A 15 9.42 -43.06 -21.03
N ILE A 16 8.96 -43.97 -20.17
CA ILE A 16 7.89 -43.69 -19.21
C ILE A 16 8.33 -42.57 -18.26
N MET A 17 9.54 -42.68 -17.72
CA MET A 17 10.12 -41.67 -16.83
C MET A 17 10.25 -40.31 -17.53
N ALA A 18 10.72 -40.30 -18.79
CA ALA A 18 10.82 -39.07 -19.58
C ALA A 18 9.46 -38.38 -19.79
N VAL A 19 8.39 -39.15 -20.05
CA VAL A 19 7.03 -38.61 -20.17
C VAL A 19 6.54 -38.04 -18.84
N VAL A 20 6.75 -38.74 -17.73
CA VAL A 20 6.34 -38.26 -16.40
C VAL A 20 7.05 -36.95 -16.04
N LEU A 21 8.37 -36.88 -16.26
CA LEU A 21 9.17 -35.66 -16.05
C LEU A 21 8.70 -34.52 -16.96
N GLY A 22 8.40 -34.81 -18.23
CA GLY A 22 7.87 -33.82 -19.16
C GLY A 22 6.55 -33.22 -18.67
N VAL A 23 5.60 -34.05 -18.27
CA VAL A 23 4.30 -33.60 -17.74
C VAL A 23 4.50 -32.82 -16.44
N ALA A 24 5.29 -33.33 -15.50
CA ALA A 24 5.59 -32.63 -14.25
C ALA A 24 6.21 -31.25 -14.49
N SER A 25 7.11 -31.13 -15.47
CA SER A 25 7.74 -29.85 -15.81
C SER A 25 6.70 -28.81 -16.27
N ILE A 26 5.69 -29.21 -17.05
CA ILE A 26 4.63 -28.32 -17.52
C ILE A 26 3.80 -27.81 -16.34
N PHE A 27 3.45 -28.69 -15.39
CA PHE A 27 2.73 -28.28 -14.18
C PHE A 27 3.53 -27.28 -13.35
N VAL A 28 4.82 -27.54 -13.14
CA VAL A 28 5.71 -26.64 -12.40
C VAL A 28 5.80 -25.27 -13.09
N HIS A 29 6.02 -25.23 -14.41
CA HIS A 29 6.10 -23.96 -15.14
C HIS A 29 4.81 -23.16 -15.06
N ASN A 30 3.64 -23.81 -15.23
CA ASN A 30 2.36 -23.13 -15.12
C ASN A 30 2.09 -22.61 -13.69
N PHE A 31 2.43 -23.40 -12.68
CA PHE A 31 2.30 -22.99 -11.29
C PHE A 31 3.21 -21.79 -10.98
N LEU A 32 4.48 -21.84 -11.37
CA LEU A 32 5.43 -20.73 -11.19
C LEU A 32 5.00 -19.46 -11.93
N ALA A 33 4.51 -19.59 -13.17
CA ALA A 33 4.01 -18.45 -13.95
C ALA A 33 2.79 -17.79 -13.28
N THR A 34 1.87 -18.61 -12.75
CA THR A 34 0.67 -18.15 -12.05
C THR A 34 1.04 -17.47 -10.73
N SER A 35 1.85 -18.14 -9.89
CA SER A 35 2.33 -17.57 -8.62
C SER A 35 3.13 -16.29 -8.82
N GLY A 36 3.93 -16.18 -9.89
CA GLY A 36 4.64 -14.96 -10.23
C GLY A 36 3.71 -13.82 -10.63
N SER A 37 2.64 -14.11 -11.39
CA SER A 37 1.60 -13.14 -11.72
C SER A 37 0.84 -12.67 -10.47
N ASP A 38 0.47 -13.60 -9.60
CA ASP A 38 -0.25 -13.31 -8.36
C ASP A 38 0.61 -12.45 -7.42
N LEU A 39 1.89 -12.80 -7.26
CA LEU A 39 2.84 -12.03 -6.46
C LEU A 39 3.01 -10.61 -7.00
N LYS A 40 3.17 -10.45 -8.32
CA LYS A 40 3.25 -9.13 -8.96
C LYS A 40 1.97 -8.32 -8.74
N SER A 41 0.80 -8.97 -8.82
CA SER A 41 -0.47 -8.29 -8.57
C SER A 41 -0.60 -7.81 -7.12
N LEU A 42 -0.10 -8.60 -6.17
CA LEU A 42 -0.10 -8.27 -4.75
C LEU A 42 0.87 -7.12 -4.45
N GLU A 43 2.05 -7.13 -5.06
CA GLU A 43 3.05 -6.07 -4.93
C GLU A 43 2.54 -4.74 -5.50
N LEU A 44 1.89 -4.76 -6.67
CA LEU A 44 1.26 -3.57 -7.24
C LEU A 44 0.15 -3.00 -6.34
N LYS A 45 -0.67 -3.87 -5.72
CA LYS A 45 -1.70 -3.43 -4.78
C LYS A 45 -1.08 -2.83 -3.51
N ALA A 46 -0.03 -3.44 -2.99
CA ALA A 46 0.69 -2.92 -1.82
C ALA A 46 1.27 -1.54 -2.12
N GLN A 47 1.94 -1.38 -3.27
CA GLN A 47 2.48 -0.09 -3.70
C GLN A 47 1.39 0.98 -3.84
N MET A 48 0.27 0.65 -4.49
CA MET A 48 -0.86 1.57 -4.65
C MET A 48 -1.42 2.03 -3.29
N LEU A 49 -1.55 1.12 -2.32
CA LEU A 49 -2.01 1.46 -0.97
C LEU A 49 -1.00 2.36 -0.23
N THR A 50 0.30 2.10 -0.39
CA THR A 50 1.36 2.95 0.18
C THR A 50 1.31 4.36 -0.40
N ASP A 51 1.17 4.48 -1.72
CA ASP A 51 1.08 5.77 -2.41
C ASP A 51 -0.17 6.54 -1.97
N GLN A 52 -1.33 5.87 -1.89
CA GLN A 52 -2.57 6.48 -1.39
C GLN A 52 -2.44 6.97 0.05
N ASN A 53 -1.80 6.19 0.92
CA ASN A 53 -1.59 6.58 2.30
C ASN A 53 -0.65 7.79 2.40
N SER A 54 0.42 7.82 1.61
CA SER A 54 1.32 8.98 1.52
C SER A 54 0.58 10.26 1.08
N LEU A 55 -0.24 10.16 0.04
CA LEU A 55 -1.08 11.27 -0.43
C LEU A 55 -2.06 11.73 0.64
N LEU A 56 -2.73 10.80 1.34
CA LEU A 56 -3.66 11.14 2.41
C LEU A 56 -2.95 11.87 3.55
N HIS A 57 -1.76 11.41 3.96
CA HIS A 57 -0.94 12.11 4.95
C HIS A 57 -0.56 13.51 4.49
N GLN A 58 -0.20 13.69 3.22
CA GLN A 58 0.08 14.99 2.65
C GLN A 58 -1.17 15.90 2.69
N HIS A 59 -2.34 15.38 2.33
CA HIS A 59 -3.60 16.13 2.42
C HIS A 59 -3.95 16.51 3.85
N ILE A 60 -3.76 15.62 4.82
CA ILE A 60 -3.98 15.91 6.24
C ILE A 60 -3.00 16.99 6.71
N ALA A 61 -1.73 16.90 6.35
CA ALA A 61 -0.73 17.91 6.71
C ALA A 61 -1.06 19.27 6.10
N GLN A 62 -1.51 19.30 4.85
CA GLN A 62 -1.99 20.52 4.19
C GLN A 62 -3.23 21.08 4.89
N ALA A 63 -4.27 20.26 5.10
CA ALA A 63 -5.52 20.66 5.75
C ALA A 63 -5.32 21.09 7.21
N SER A 64 -4.35 20.49 7.91
CA SER A 64 -4.01 20.82 9.30
C SER A 64 -3.04 21.99 9.40
N SER A 65 -2.59 22.56 8.28
CA SER A 65 -1.76 23.75 8.29
C SER A 65 -2.57 24.92 8.85
N LEU A 66 -2.05 25.53 9.92
CA LEU A 66 -2.64 26.72 10.57
C LEU A 66 -2.90 27.86 9.58
N THR A 67 -2.12 27.95 8.50
CA THR A 67 -2.34 28.90 7.41
C THR A 67 -3.65 28.62 6.67
N LEU A 68 -3.96 27.36 6.35
CA LEU A 68 -5.20 26.99 5.67
C LEU A 68 -6.42 27.17 6.58
N LEU A 69 -6.30 26.83 7.88
CA LEU A 69 -7.35 27.14 8.85
C LEU A 69 -7.59 28.64 8.97
N ARG A 70 -6.53 29.45 9.01
CA ARG A 70 -6.61 30.91 9.04
C ARG A 70 -7.26 31.47 7.77
N ASP A 71 -6.97 30.90 6.61
CA ASP A 71 -7.51 31.35 5.33
C ASP A 71 -8.98 30.90 5.13
N GLN A 72 -9.37 29.75 5.69
CA GLN A 72 -10.76 29.28 5.66
C GLN A 72 -11.64 29.88 6.77
N ALA A 73 -11.07 30.29 7.90
CA ALA A 73 -11.79 30.86 9.02
C ALA A 73 -12.75 32.01 8.63
N PRO A 74 -12.35 33.01 7.80
CA PRO A 74 -13.26 34.07 7.33
C PRO A 74 -14.45 33.52 6.53
N SER A 75 -14.22 32.51 5.68
CA SER A 75 -15.27 31.90 4.85
C SER A 75 -16.28 31.10 5.67
N LEU A 76 -15.89 30.65 6.86
CA LEU A 76 -16.73 29.95 7.83
C LEU A 76 -17.39 30.91 8.85
N GLY A 77 -17.24 32.22 8.67
CA GLY A 77 -17.82 33.24 9.54
C GLY A 77 -16.99 33.57 10.79
N PHE A 78 -15.78 33.02 10.93
CA PHE A 78 -14.86 33.42 11.98
C PHE A 78 -14.17 34.74 11.59
N LEU A 79 -14.63 35.82 12.21
CA LEU A 79 -14.02 37.14 12.08
C LEU A 79 -12.80 37.22 12.98
N THR A 80 -11.64 37.57 12.42
CA THR A 80 -10.45 37.89 13.22
C THR A 80 -10.66 39.27 13.85
N PRO A 81 -10.53 39.42 15.18
CA PRO A 81 -10.76 40.70 15.83
C PRO A 81 -9.71 41.72 15.38
N GLU A 82 -10.13 42.72 14.61
CA GLU A 82 -9.27 43.77 14.06
C GLU A 82 -8.70 44.71 15.15
N ARG A 83 -9.36 44.76 16.32
CA ARG A 83 -8.87 45.42 17.53
C ARG A 83 -9.33 44.69 18.79
N VAL A 84 -8.37 44.19 19.56
CA VAL A 84 -8.61 43.82 20.96
C VAL A 84 -8.54 45.10 21.79
N VAL A 85 -9.70 45.69 22.07
CA VAL A 85 -9.79 46.83 23.00
C VAL A 85 -9.81 46.28 24.41
N TYR A 86 -8.69 46.41 25.13
CA TYR A 86 -8.63 46.13 26.55
C TYR A 86 -9.37 47.22 27.31
N VAL A 87 -10.60 46.94 27.74
CA VAL A 87 -11.32 47.81 28.68
C VAL A 87 -10.73 47.57 30.05
N ASN A 88 -9.84 48.46 30.49
CA ASN A 88 -9.35 48.45 31.87
C ASN A 88 -10.44 49.04 32.78
N LEU A 89 -11.18 48.18 33.49
CA LEU A 89 -12.18 48.56 34.49
C LEU A 89 -11.56 49.08 35.80
N SER A 90 -10.53 49.92 35.71
CA SER A 90 -10.11 50.76 36.84
C SER A 90 -11.12 51.90 36.98
N GLN A 91 -12.35 51.59 37.43
CA GLN A 91 -13.28 52.62 37.90
C GLN A 91 -12.69 53.25 39.17
N PRO A 92 -12.37 54.55 39.22
CA PRO A 92 -12.28 55.22 40.50
C PRO A 92 -13.71 55.29 41.04
N LEU A 93 -14.02 54.44 42.03
CA LEU A 93 -15.26 54.56 42.80
C LEU A 93 -15.38 56.03 43.25
N ALA A 94 -16.48 56.67 42.85
CA ALA A 94 -16.77 58.06 43.17
C ALA A 94 -16.60 58.28 44.69
N GLN A 95 -15.63 59.10 45.05
CA GLN A 95 -15.48 59.56 46.43
C GLN A 95 -16.65 60.51 46.73
N ARG A 96 -17.43 60.17 47.74
CA ARG A 96 -18.46 61.03 48.32
C ARG A 96 -18.07 61.36 49.75
#